data_AF-A0A4S4MQ84-F1
#
_entry.id   AF-A0A4S4MQ84-F1
#
_cell.length_a   1.000
_cell.length_b   1.000
_cell.length_c   1.000
_cell.angle_alpha   90.00
_cell.angle_beta   90.00
_cell.angle_gamma   90.00
#
_symmetry.space_group_name_H-M   'P 1'
#
loop_
_entity.id
_entity.type
_entity.pdbx_description
1 polymer ?
#
loop_
_entity_poly.entity_id
_entity_poly.type
_entity_poly.pdbx_seq_one_letter_code
_entity_poly.pdbx_strand_id
1 'polypeptide(L)'
;MTTLQHTPLTQLDPIYARLHATFKSGKTLPMDNRRRQLLQLGRLVQEIILSEFEPTTLADLGKPLFACCTTELSSLYSNILVELKNLEEWTAPQVVQVEEWRSDWETKR
;
A
#
# COMPACT_ATOMS: atom_id res chain seq x y z
N MET A 1 -2.04 -22.83 17.84
CA MET A 1 -1.25 -21.62 18.13
C MET A 1 -0.04 -21.62 17.23
N THR A 2 0.05 -20.64 16.32
CA THR A 2 1.17 -20.51 15.39
C THR A 2 2.34 -19.89 16.14
N THR A 3 3.47 -20.60 16.21
CA THR A 3 4.70 -20.08 16.82
C THR A 3 5.30 -18.98 15.96
N LEU A 4 5.59 -17.83 16.58
CA LEU A 4 6.28 -16.72 15.91
C LEU A 4 7.66 -17.17 15.41
N GLN A 5 7.87 -17.05 14.10
CA GLN A 5 9.16 -17.32 13.46
C GLN A 5 9.84 -15.98 13.18
N HIS A 6 10.97 -15.72 13.84
CA HIS A 6 11.75 -14.52 13.59
C HIS A 6 12.53 -14.64 12.28
N THR A 7 12.59 -13.56 11.51
CA THR A 7 13.46 -13.47 10.34
C THR A 7 14.93 -13.55 10.79
N PRO A 8 15.71 -14.54 10.32
CA PRO A 8 17.14 -14.64 10.67
C PRO A 8 17.93 -13.41 10.20
N LEU A 9 18.92 -12.97 10.97
CA LEU A 9 19.76 -11.81 10.61
C LEU A 9 20.42 -11.99 9.23
N THR A 10 20.79 -13.22 8.89
CA THR A 10 21.37 -13.57 7.58
C THR A 10 20.43 -13.35 6.40
N GLN A 11 19.11 -13.23 6.62
CA GLN A 11 18.12 -12.95 5.57
C GLN A 11 17.80 -11.46 5.43
N LEU A 12 18.18 -10.61 6.38
CA LEU A 12 17.84 -9.18 6.34
C LEU A 12 18.48 -8.48 5.13
N ASP A 13 19.78 -8.65 4.93
CA ASP A 13 20.50 -8.03 3.80
C ASP A 13 19.98 -8.51 2.43
N PRO A 14 19.75 -9.82 2.20
CA PRO A 14 19.13 -10.29 0.97
C PRO A 14 17.72 -9.72 0.71
N ILE A 15 16.87 -9.65 1.74
CA ILE A 15 15.52 -9.11 1.61
C ILE A 15 15.59 -7.62 1.24
N TYR A 16 16.41 -6.85 1.94
CA TYR A 16 16.62 -5.43 1.67
C TYR A 16 17.16 -5.20 0.26
N ALA A 17 18.22 -5.92 -0.12
CA ALA A 17 18.83 -5.81 -1.44
C ALA A 17 17.82 -6.08 -2.57
N ARG A 18 16.96 -7.09 -2.41
CA ARG A 18 15.89 -7.42 -3.38
C ARG A 18 14.85 -6.33 -3.48
N LEU A 19 14.36 -5.79 -2.36
CA LEU A 19 13.37 -4.71 -2.36
C LEU A 19 13.94 -3.47 -3.04
N HIS A 20 15.16 -3.09 -2.69
CA HIS A 20 15.83 -1.93 -3.26
C HIS A 20 16.11 -2.10 -4.76
N ALA A 21 16.56 -3.28 -5.20
CA ALA A 21 16.73 -3.59 -6.61
C ALA A 21 15.40 -3.52 -7.39
N THR A 22 14.31 -4.00 -6.78
CA THR A 22 12.97 -3.93 -7.39
C THR A 22 12.51 -2.49 -7.56
N PHE A 23 12.67 -1.64 -6.55
CA PHE A 23 12.37 -0.22 -6.65
C PHE A 23 13.22 0.46 -7.73
N LYS A 24 14.54 0.26 -7.70
CA LYS A 24 15.47 0.85 -8.69
C LYS A 24 15.23 0.38 -10.11
N SER A 25 14.64 -0.80 -10.31
CA SER A 25 14.24 -1.26 -11.64
C SER A 25 13.06 -0.50 -12.24
N GLY A 26 12.43 0.40 -11.48
CA GLY A 26 11.27 1.17 -11.92
C GLY A 26 9.97 0.36 -11.96
N LYS A 27 9.96 -0.91 -11.56
CA LYS A 27 8.76 -1.78 -11.59
C LYS A 27 7.58 -1.25 -10.78
N THR A 28 7.84 -0.41 -9.78
CA THR A 28 6.83 0.22 -8.92
C THR A 28 6.33 1.56 -9.47
N LEU A 29 6.93 2.08 -10.55
CA LEU A 29 6.58 3.38 -11.15
C LEU A 29 5.30 3.32 -12.03
N PRO A 30 5.09 2.30 -12.89
CA PRO A 30 3.90 2.23 -13.73
C PRO A 30 2.60 2.30 -12.92
N MET A 31 1.63 3.04 -13.44
CA MET A 31 0.32 3.22 -12.81
C MET A 31 -0.40 1.88 -12.59
N ASP A 32 -0.38 1.00 -13.59
CA ASP A 32 -1.01 -0.32 -13.52
C ASP A 32 -0.46 -1.19 -12.38
N ASN A 33 0.85 -1.08 -12.11
CA ASN A 33 1.46 -1.81 -11.00
C ASN A 33 0.87 -1.32 -9.67
N ARG A 34 0.85 -0.01 -9.47
CA ARG A 34 0.31 0.63 -8.25
C ARG A 34 -1.16 0.30 -8.03
N ARG A 35 -2.00 0.44 -9.07
CA ARG A 35 -3.43 0.07 -9.02
C ARG A 35 -3.61 -1.40 -8.67
N ARG A 36 -2.82 -2.29 -9.28
CA ARG A 36 -2.89 -3.74 -8.99
C ARG A 36 -2.53 -4.04 -7.54
N GLN A 37 -1.49 -3.43 -6.98
CA GLN A 37 -1.11 -3.63 -5.58
C GLN A 37 -2.23 -3.18 -4.63
N LEU A 38 -2.85 -2.01 -4.86
CA LEU A 38 -3.98 -1.54 -4.04
C LEU A 38 -5.19 -2.46 -4.12
N LEU A 39 -5.53 -2.98 -5.30
CA LEU A 39 -6.62 -3.94 -5.46
C LEU A 39 -6.33 -5.28 -4.75
N GLN A 40 -5.07 -5.75 -4.81
CA GLN A 40 -4.65 -6.95 -4.08
C GLN A 40 -4.73 -6.74 -2.58
N LEU A 41 -4.35 -5.57 -2.08
CA LEU A 41 -4.50 -5.22 -0.66
C LEU A 41 -5.98 -5.16 -0.25
N GLY A 42 -6.84 -4.57 -1.08
CA GLY A 42 -8.29 -4.54 -0.82
C GLY A 42 -8.90 -5.93 -0.74
N ARG A 43 -8.50 -6.85 -1.62
CA ARG A 43 -8.91 -8.26 -1.58
C ARG A 43 -8.40 -8.96 -0.32
N LEU A 44 -7.13 -8.76 0.04
CA LEU A 44 -6.55 -9.31 1.26
C LEU A 44 -7.34 -8.89 2.51
N VAL A 45 -7.72 -7.61 2.61
CA VAL A 45 -8.54 -7.12 3.73
C VAL A 45 -9.88 -7.85 3.79
N GLN A 46 -10.55 -8.04 2.65
CA GLN A 46 -11.82 -8.79 2.58
C GLN A 46 -11.65 -10.26 2.99
N GLU A 47 -10.60 -10.92 2.52
CA GLU A 47 -10.33 -12.33 2.81
C GLU A 47 -9.98 -12.56 4.29
N ILE A 48 -9.17 -11.69 4.87
CA ILE A 48 -8.76 -11.76 6.28
C ILE A 48 -9.97 -11.57 7.21
N ILE A 49 -10.86 -10.60 6.93
CA ILE A 49 -12.10 -10.37 7.68
C ILE A 49 -12.93 -11.65 7.79
N LEU A 50 -13.00 -12.42 6.70
CA LEU A 50 -13.88 -13.58 6.58
C LEU A 50 -13.32 -14.85 7.23
N SER A 51 -12.01 -14.93 7.48
CA SER A 51 -11.35 -16.21 7.79
C SER A 51 -10.58 -16.23 9.10
N GLU A 52 -9.77 -15.21 9.40
CA GLU A 52 -8.69 -15.33 10.40
C GLU A 52 -8.71 -14.20 11.45
N PHE A 53 -9.47 -13.13 11.21
CA PHE A 53 -9.33 -11.92 12.03
C PHE A 53 -9.99 -11.99 13.41
N GLU A 54 -11.16 -12.64 13.53
CA GLU A 54 -11.86 -12.78 14.81
C GLU A 54 -11.06 -13.53 15.88
N PRO A 55 -10.56 -14.76 15.65
CA PRO A 55 -9.83 -15.49 16.67
C PRO A 55 -8.50 -14.79 17.05
N THR A 56 -7.87 -14.11 16.09
CA THR A 56 -6.57 -13.45 16.31
C THR A 56 -6.72 -12.17 17.11
N THR A 57 -7.66 -11.29 16.74
CA THR A 57 -7.86 -10.02 17.45
C THR A 57 -8.35 -10.21 18.89
N LEU A 58 -9.15 -11.26 19.13
CA LEU A 58 -9.55 -11.61 20.49
C LEU A 58 -8.37 -12.15 21.30
N ALA A 59 -7.54 -13.02 20.70
CA ALA A 59 -6.38 -13.59 21.39
C ALA A 59 -5.30 -12.55 21.72
N ASP A 60 -5.02 -11.63 20.79
CA ASP A 60 -3.93 -10.68 20.93
C ASP A 60 -4.36 -9.39 21.65
N LEU A 61 -5.56 -8.88 21.36
CA LEU A 61 -6.03 -7.57 21.83
C LEU A 61 -7.23 -7.65 22.77
N GLY A 62 -7.86 -8.82 22.93
CA GLY A 62 -9.09 -8.97 23.71
C GLY A 62 -10.29 -8.21 23.11
N LYS A 63 -10.19 -7.75 21.86
CA LYS A 63 -11.23 -6.94 21.21
C LYS A 63 -12.20 -7.86 20.44
N PRO A 64 -13.52 -7.59 20.50
CA PRO A 64 -14.46 -8.29 19.66
C PRO A 64 -14.30 -7.87 18.19
N LEU A 65 -14.60 -8.78 17.27
CA LEU A 65 -14.48 -8.58 15.82
C LEU A 65 -15.12 -7.26 15.34
N PHE A 66 -16.31 -6.92 15.84
CA PHE A 66 -17.01 -5.70 15.44
C PHE A 66 -16.19 -4.43 15.73
N ALA A 67 -15.53 -4.35 16.88
CA ALA A 67 -14.69 -3.20 17.24
C ALA A 67 -13.45 -3.11 16.33
N CYS A 68 -12.84 -4.24 16.00
CA CYS A 68 -11.69 -4.29 15.09
C CYS A 68 -12.08 -3.95 13.65
N CYS A 69 -13.20 -4.50 13.16
CA CYS A 69 -13.72 -4.22 11.83
C CYS A 69 -14.03 -2.73 11.64
N THR A 70 -14.61 -2.09 12.65
CA THR A 70 -14.96 -0.66 12.58
C THR A 70 -13.75 0.27 12.69
N THR A 71 -12.76 -0.06 13.54
CA THR A 71 -11.63 0.82 13.82
C THR A 71 -10.39 0.58 12.95
N GLU A 72 -10.17 -0.64 12.49
CA GLU A 72 -8.92 -1.01 11.79
C GLU A 72 -9.19 -1.31 10.30
N LEU A 73 -10.15 -2.19 10.03
CA LEU A 73 -10.33 -2.75 8.68
C LEU A 73 -11.21 -1.89 7.77
N SER A 74 -12.31 -1.35 8.29
CA SER A 74 -13.24 -0.51 7.51
C SER A 74 -12.56 0.77 7.04
N SER A 75 -11.77 1.41 7.92
CA SER A 75 -10.97 2.58 7.58
C SER A 75 -9.90 2.25 6.54
N LEU A 76 -9.19 1.13 6.68
CA LEU A 76 -8.21 0.68 5.70
C LEU A 76 -8.84 0.44 4.33
N TYR A 77 -9.95 -0.31 4.26
CA TYR A 77 -10.64 -0.59 3.02
C TYR A 77 -11.17 0.69 2.35
N SER A 78 -11.77 1.60 3.13
CA SER A 78 -12.26 2.88 2.62
C SER A 78 -11.12 3.74 2.06
N ASN A 79 -9.97 3.77 2.74
CA ASN A 79 -8.80 4.50 2.25
C ASN A 79 -8.29 3.92 0.93
N ILE A 80 -8.26 2.59 0.77
CA ILE A 80 -7.88 1.95 -0.49
C ILE A 80 -8.80 2.37 -1.65
N LEU A 81 -10.11 2.51 -1.40
CA LEU A 81 -11.05 2.98 -2.42
C LEU A 81 -10.82 4.45 -2.80
N VAL A 82 -10.54 5.30 -1.81
CA VAL A 82 -10.21 6.71 -2.04
C VAL A 82 -8.91 6.84 -2.83
N GLU A 83 -7.87 6.10 -2.44
CA GLU A 83 -6.60 6.00 -3.16
C GLU A 83 -6.84 5.58 -4.61
N LEU A 84 -7.55 4.47 -4.85
CA LEU A 84 -7.83 3.98 -6.21
C LEU A 84 -8.60 4.98 -7.09
N LYS A 85 -9.47 5.80 -6.48
CA LYS A 85 -10.23 6.83 -7.18
C LYS A 85 -9.35 8.00 -7.60
N ASN A 86 -8.43 8.42 -6.73
CA ASN A 86 -7.68 9.67 -6.91
C ASN A 86 -6.23 9.47 -7.36
N LEU A 87 -5.72 8.23 -7.38
CA LEU A 87 -4.31 7.92 -7.64
C LEU A 87 -3.79 8.51 -8.95
N GLU A 88 -4.60 8.50 -9.99
CA GLU A 88 -4.23 9.06 -11.30
C GLU A 88 -4.08 10.58 -11.24
N GLU A 89 -5.01 11.26 -10.59
CA GLU A 89 -4.97 12.71 -10.38
C GLU A 89 -3.77 13.10 -9.51
N TRP A 90 -3.58 12.43 -8.37
CA TRP A 90 -2.52 12.76 -7.41
C TRP A 90 -1.11 12.54 -7.93
N THR A 91 -0.96 11.69 -8.94
CA THR A 91 0.35 11.32 -9.49
C THR A 91 0.59 11.90 -10.88
N ALA A 92 -0.39 12.64 -11.42
CA ALA A 92 -0.22 13.38 -12.65
C ALA A 92 0.84 14.47 -12.45
N PRO A 93 1.77 14.66 -13.42
CA PRO A 93 2.68 15.79 -13.40
C PRO A 93 1.91 17.12 -13.34
N GLN A 94 2.29 18.00 -12.42
CA GLN A 94 1.69 19.32 -12.32
C GLN A 94 2.50 20.31 -13.15
N VAL A 95 1.81 21.01 -14.08
CA VAL A 95 2.41 22.12 -14.82
C VAL A 95 2.45 23.33 -13.90
N VAL A 96 3.64 23.86 -13.68
CA VAL A 96 3.85 25.07 -12.87
C VAL A 96 3.89 26.27 -13.80
N GLN A 97 3.21 27.36 -13.42
CA GLN A 97 3.32 28.61 -14.14
C GLN A 97 4.75 29.16 -13.96
N VAL A 98 5.45 29.30 -15.08
CA VAL A 98 6.79 29.89 -15.17
C VAL A 98 6.75 31.17 -15.98
N GLU A 99 7.83 31.93 -15.93
CA GLU A 99 8.06 33.15 -16.69
C GLU A 99 7.93 32.88 -18.19
N GLU A 100 7.37 33.85 -18.92
CA GLU A 100 7.00 33.75 -20.34
C GLU A 100 8.16 33.29 -21.24
N TRP A 101 9.40 33.68 -20.94
CA TRP A 101 10.57 33.30 -21.74
C TRP A 101 10.95 31.82 -21.65
N ARG A 102 10.41 31.09 -20.67
CA ARG A 102 10.62 29.64 -20.47
C ARG A 102 9.33 28.84 -20.43
N SER A 103 8.21 29.42 -20.88
CA SER A 103 6.89 28.76 -20.90
C SER A 103 6.85 27.55 -21.83
N ASP A 104 7.64 27.58 -22.91
CA ASP A 104 7.63 26.56 -23.96
C ASP A 104 8.53 25.38 -23.63
N TRP A 105 9.27 25.46 -22.51
CA TRP A 105 10.04 24.34 -22.04
C TRP A 105 9.06 23.33 -21.46
N GLU A 106 9.08 22.09 -21.93
CA GLU A 106 8.41 20.98 -21.25
C GLU A 106 9.12 20.71 -19.91
N THR A 107 9.02 21.65 -18.97
CA THR A 107 9.40 21.48 -17.57
C THR A 107 8.38 20.56 -16.91
N LYS A 108 8.39 19.29 -17.33
CA LYS A 108 7.78 18.20 -16.57
C LYS A 108 8.70 17.96 -15.38
N ARG A 109 8.21 18.28 -14.19
CA ARG A 109 8.91 18.00 -12.94
C ARG A 109 8.84 16.51 -12.60
#